data_AF-A0A6P1BN30-F1
#
_entry.id   AF-A0A6P1BN30-F1
#
_cell.length_a   1.000
_cell.length_b   1.000
_cell.length_c   1.000
_cell.angle_alpha   90.00
_cell.angle_beta   90.00
_cell.angle_gamma   90.00
#
_symmetry.space_group_name_H-M   'P 1'
#
loop_
_entity.id
_entity.type
_entity.pdbx_description
1 polymer ?
#
loop_
_entity_poly.entity_id
_entity_poly.type
_entity_poly.pdbx_seq_one_letter_code
_entity_poly.pdbx_strand_id
1 'polypeptide(L)'
;MALNNTELRYYDSNVLRLPDDKRKEYHEQVDRLIAELCKGVRDKTEIKITKVVKAGSFAKYTILRKTSVDPVDVDVVFYISGRDADKETLDNLNNTIYELLIKQYPNKSVEDFEIQRKAATVTFVGTGLSVDIVPVIEDEKRPGFGWQFDIHDGSKIQTCAPCQIKFVRDRKNQDSDFRALVRLAKKWRNHAEIKPLKSFAIELILAHVLAAQGNSRSIEQRFRNFLLYIAQSGLKEQISFPENNPPFGTFSDPVVILDPVYSLNNVTSRISEAERREIVAAAEAAWETANFASAENDNEVWKEIFGPRFKTED
;
A
#
# COMPACT_ATOMS: atom_id res chain seq x y z
N MET A 1 6.57 4.82 32.36
CA MET A 1 6.96 3.59 31.68
C MET A 1 6.82 3.82 30.19
N ALA A 2 7.65 3.16 29.39
CA ALA A 2 7.39 3.12 27.95
C ALA A 2 6.07 2.39 27.68
N LEU A 3 5.42 2.69 26.56
CA LEU A 3 4.28 1.93 26.06
C LEU A 3 4.69 0.47 25.90
N ASN A 4 3.93 -0.42 26.54
CA ASN A 4 4.16 -1.83 26.40
C ASN A 4 3.51 -2.39 25.12
N ASN A 5 3.88 -3.61 24.75
CA ASN A 5 3.38 -4.22 23.52
C ASN A 5 1.86 -4.45 23.54
N THR A 6 1.25 -4.67 24.71
CA THR A 6 -0.20 -4.88 24.85
C THR A 6 -0.95 -3.60 24.51
N GLU A 7 -0.48 -2.45 25.01
CA GLU A 7 -1.06 -1.13 24.75
C GLU A 7 -1.01 -0.76 23.26
N LEU A 8 0.12 -1.00 22.59
CA LEU A 8 0.23 -0.73 21.15
C LEU A 8 -0.56 -1.74 20.29
N ARG A 9 -0.70 -3.00 20.72
CA ARG A 9 -1.58 -3.98 20.08
C ARG A 9 -3.05 -3.63 20.26
N TYR A 10 -3.40 -3.05 21.40
CA TYR A 10 -4.73 -2.52 21.64
C TYR A 10 -5.02 -1.37 20.68
N TYR A 11 -4.13 -0.37 20.61
CA TYR A 11 -4.28 0.76 19.70
C TYR A 11 -4.43 0.29 18.24
N ASP A 12 -3.58 -0.67 17.84
CA ASP A 12 -3.65 -1.27 16.52
C ASP A 12 -5.00 -1.94 16.26
N SER A 13 -5.44 -2.83 17.14
CA SER A 13 -6.64 -3.65 16.92
C SER A 13 -7.93 -2.83 17.02
N ASN A 14 -7.99 -1.88 17.94
CA ASN A 14 -9.23 -1.16 18.27
C ASN A 14 -9.36 0.20 17.58
N VAL A 15 -8.27 0.78 17.04
CA VAL A 15 -8.31 2.10 16.39
C VAL A 15 -7.77 2.09 14.97
N LEU A 16 -6.60 1.48 14.74
CA LEU A 16 -5.92 1.58 13.45
C LEU A 16 -6.39 0.55 12.44
N ARG A 17 -6.57 -0.70 12.85
CA ARG A 17 -6.84 -1.82 11.96
C ARG A 17 -8.30 -1.78 11.52
N LEU A 18 -8.51 -2.09 10.24
CA LEU A 18 -9.84 -2.39 9.72
C LEU A 18 -10.42 -3.60 10.49
N PRO A 19 -11.58 -3.44 11.16
CA PRO A 19 -12.24 -4.53 11.88
C PRO A 19 -12.55 -5.75 11.00
N ASP A 20 -12.61 -6.93 11.61
CA ASP A 20 -12.78 -8.20 10.88
C ASP A 20 -14.15 -8.32 10.19
N ASP A 21 -15.21 -7.81 10.82
CA ASP A 21 -16.55 -7.72 10.23
C ASP A 21 -16.55 -6.84 8.97
N LYS A 22 -15.92 -5.66 9.04
CA LYS A 22 -15.77 -4.77 7.88
C LYS A 22 -14.87 -5.34 6.80
N ARG A 23 -13.79 -6.03 7.17
CA ARG A 23 -12.95 -6.76 6.21
C ARG A 23 -13.74 -7.85 5.49
N LYS A 24 -14.58 -8.61 6.21
CA LYS A 24 -15.45 -9.63 5.62
C LYS A 24 -16.45 -9.01 4.65
N GLU A 25 -17.13 -7.93 5.06
CA GLU A 25 -18.06 -7.16 4.22
C GLU A 25 -17.37 -6.68 2.92
N TYR A 26 -16.19 -6.08 3.02
CA TYR A 26 -15.44 -5.60 1.85
C TYR A 26 -14.96 -6.75 0.96
N HIS A 27 -14.57 -7.90 1.53
CA HIS A 27 -14.27 -9.09 0.72
C HIS A 27 -15.48 -9.55 -0.08
N GLU A 28 -16.65 -9.67 0.54
CA GLU A 28 -17.89 -10.09 -0.13
C GLU A 28 -18.34 -9.10 -1.22
N GLN A 29 -18.15 -7.79 -1.01
CA GLN A 29 -18.41 -6.78 -2.04
C GLN A 29 -17.48 -6.92 -3.24
N VAL A 30 -16.17 -7.03 -2.99
CA VAL A 30 -15.17 -7.16 -4.04
C VAL A 30 -15.33 -8.49 -4.79
N ASP A 31 -15.64 -9.59 -4.09
CA ASP A 31 -15.88 -10.89 -4.72
C ASP A 31 -17.12 -10.89 -5.62
N ARG A 32 -18.19 -10.19 -5.22
CA ARG A 32 -19.36 -9.99 -6.08
C ARG A 32 -19.02 -9.17 -7.32
N LEU A 33 -18.25 -8.09 -7.19
CA LEU A 33 -17.78 -7.30 -8.33
C LEU A 33 -16.96 -8.17 -9.30
N ILE A 34 -15.99 -8.91 -8.79
CA ILE A 34 -15.13 -9.80 -9.60
C ILE A 34 -15.98 -10.89 -10.29
N ALA A 35 -16.88 -11.55 -9.56
CA ALA A 35 -17.72 -12.61 -10.11
C ALA A 35 -18.62 -12.09 -11.25
N GLU A 36 -19.24 -10.93 -11.07
CA GLU A 36 -20.06 -10.30 -12.11
C GLU A 36 -19.24 -9.86 -13.33
N LEU A 37 -18.03 -9.33 -13.11
CA LEU A 37 -17.12 -8.99 -14.21
C LEU A 37 -16.67 -10.22 -14.99
N CYS A 38 -16.31 -11.30 -14.30
CA CYS A 38 -15.88 -12.54 -14.94
C CYS A 38 -16.99 -13.22 -15.77
N LYS A 39 -18.28 -13.00 -15.45
CA LYS A 39 -19.40 -13.51 -16.27
C LYS A 39 -19.41 -12.87 -17.67
N GLY A 40 -19.12 -11.57 -17.76
CA GLY A 40 -19.18 -10.81 -19.01
C GLY A 40 -17.96 -10.94 -19.92
N VAL A 41 -16.81 -11.36 -19.36
CA VAL A 41 -15.52 -11.39 -20.07
C VAL A 41 -15.30 -12.71 -20.84
N ARG A 42 -16.01 -13.79 -20.46
CA ARG A 42 -15.87 -15.09 -21.15
C ARG A 42 -16.45 -15.10 -22.56
N ASP A 43 -17.41 -14.22 -22.85
CA ASP A 43 -18.19 -14.21 -24.09
C ASP A 43 -17.92 -12.98 -24.99
N LYS A 44 -16.90 -12.16 -24.68
CA LYS A 44 -16.58 -10.92 -25.43
C LYS A 44 -15.14 -10.91 -25.94
N THR A 45 -14.95 -10.52 -27.20
CA THR A 45 -13.68 -10.59 -27.95
C THR A 45 -12.72 -9.41 -27.72
N GLU A 46 -13.14 -8.38 -26.98
CA GLU A 46 -12.41 -7.11 -26.87
C GLU A 46 -11.23 -7.17 -25.88
N ILE A 47 -11.35 -7.91 -24.76
CA ILE A 47 -10.25 -8.09 -23.79
C ILE A 47 -10.36 -9.46 -23.13
N LYS A 48 -9.21 -10.09 -22.85
CA LYS A 48 -9.17 -11.36 -22.13
C LYS A 48 -8.52 -11.19 -20.75
N ILE A 49 -9.36 -11.08 -19.72
CA ILE A 49 -8.91 -11.07 -18.33
C ILE A 49 -8.74 -12.52 -17.86
N THR A 50 -7.50 -12.91 -17.59
CA THR A 50 -7.14 -14.28 -17.17
C THR A 50 -7.18 -14.46 -15.67
N LYS A 51 -6.91 -13.38 -14.93
CA LYS A 51 -6.80 -13.41 -13.48
C LYS A 51 -7.15 -12.07 -12.88
N VAL A 52 -7.80 -12.11 -11.72
CA VAL A 52 -8.10 -10.93 -10.91
C VAL A 52 -7.54 -11.16 -9.51
N VAL A 53 -6.79 -10.19 -8.98
CA VAL A 53 -6.10 -10.29 -7.69
C VAL A 53 -6.41 -9.08 -6.83
N LYS A 54 -7.00 -9.27 -5.64
CA LYS A 54 -7.04 -8.23 -4.61
C LYS A 54 -5.61 -7.87 -4.22
N ALA A 55 -5.27 -6.60 -4.22
CA ALA A 55 -3.92 -6.09 -4.03
C ALA A 55 -3.88 -5.03 -2.94
N GLY A 56 -2.78 -4.26 -2.93
CA GLY A 56 -2.63 -3.11 -2.06
C GLY A 56 -2.66 -3.41 -0.57
N SER A 57 -2.94 -2.37 0.20
CA SER A 57 -2.90 -2.44 1.67
C SER A 57 -3.99 -3.34 2.25
N PHE A 58 -5.11 -3.49 1.53
CA PHE A 58 -6.20 -4.41 1.91
C PHE A 58 -5.73 -5.87 1.89
N ALA A 59 -5.14 -6.33 0.77
CA ALA A 59 -4.65 -7.70 0.63
C ALA A 59 -3.39 -7.99 1.48
N LYS A 60 -2.57 -6.96 1.72
CA LYS A 60 -1.39 -7.04 2.60
C LYS A 60 -1.74 -7.06 4.10
N TYR A 61 -3.00 -6.78 4.46
CA TYR A 61 -3.46 -6.56 5.83
C TYR A 61 -2.69 -5.41 6.51
N THR A 62 -2.45 -4.32 5.78
CA THR A 62 -1.80 -3.08 6.26
C THR A 62 -2.70 -1.85 6.08
N ILE A 63 -3.94 -2.04 5.63
CA ILE A 63 -4.95 -0.99 5.51
C ILE A 63 -5.31 -0.38 6.88
N LEU A 64 -5.53 0.94 6.90
CA LEU A 64 -6.05 1.64 8.07
C LEU A 64 -7.58 1.59 8.09
N ARG A 65 -8.18 1.66 9.28
CA ARG A 65 -9.63 1.77 9.45
C ARG A 65 -10.11 3.04 8.78
N LYS A 66 -11.23 2.93 8.04
CA LYS A 66 -11.88 4.07 7.39
C LYS A 66 -12.19 5.18 8.40
N THR A 67 -11.75 6.39 8.09
CA THR A 67 -12.15 7.62 8.76
C THR A 67 -12.36 8.72 7.73
N SER A 68 -12.73 9.94 8.14
CA SER A 68 -12.77 11.09 7.25
C SER A 68 -11.39 11.46 6.67
N VAL A 69 -10.31 11.15 7.39
CA VAL A 69 -8.92 11.46 6.98
C VAL A 69 -8.19 10.26 6.38
N ASP A 70 -8.66 9.05 6.68
CA ASP A 70 -8.10 7.78 6.22
C ASP A 70 -9.17 7.08 5.36
N PRO A 71 -9.30 7.40 4.05
CA PRO A 71 -10.24 6.70 3.17
C PRO A 71 -9.84 5.24 3.02
N VAL A 72 -10.79 4.40 2.59
CA VAL A 72 -10.55 2.99 2.32
C VAL A 72 -10.79 2.70 0.84
N ASP A 73 -9.71 2.28 0.22
CA ASP A 73 -9.54 1.82 -1.14
C ASP A 73 -9.16 0.33 -1.15
N VAL A 74 -9.78 -0.44 -2.03
CA VAL A 74 -9.37 -1.82 -2.33
C VAL A 74 -8.84 -1.87 -3.75
N ASP A 75 -7.54 -2.05 -3.88
CA ASP A 75 -6.92 -2.29 -5.17
C ASP A 75 -7.27 -3.70 -5.69
N VAL A 76 -7.65 -3.79 -6.96
CA VAL A 76 -7.86 -5.05 -7.66
C VAL A 76 -7.11 -5.04 -8.98
N VAL A 77 -6.16 -5.95 -9.13
CA VAL A 77 -5.31 -6.06 -10.32
C VAL A 77 -5.94 -7.00 -11.34
N PHE A 78 -6.10 -6.51 -12.56
CA PHE A 78 -6.68 -7.23 -13.69
C PHE A 78 -5.56 -7.64 -14.64
N TYR A 79 -5.27 -8.94 -14.70
CA TYR A 79 -4.29 -9.49 -15.63
C TYR A 79 -4.95 -9.72 -16.99
N ILE A 80 -4.40 -9.04 -18.00
CA ILE A 80 -4.92 -8.99 -19.35
C ILE A 80 -3.95 -9.71 -20.28
N SER A 81 -4.41 -10.80 -20.89
CA SER A 81 -3.62 -11.60 -21.82
C SER A 81 -3.83 -11.18 -23.28
N GLY A 82 -2.94 -11.61 -24.17
CA GLY A 82 -3.07 -11.39 -25.61
C GLY A 82 -2.89 -9.93 -26.05
N ARG A 83 -2.33 -9.06 -25.20
CA ARG A 83 -1.98 -7.68 -25.52
C ARG A 83 -0.47 -7.47 -25.46
N ASP A 84 0.01 -6.59 -26.32
CA ASP A 84 1.42 -6.22 -26.41
C ASP A 84 1.65 -4.96 -25.58
N ALA A 85 2.42 -5.08 -24.49
CA ALA A 85 2.61 -3.98 -23.57
C ALA A 85 3.43 -2.81 -24.14
N ASP A 86 4.11 -3.01 -25.27
CA ASP A 86 4.80 -1.91 -25.98
C ASP A 86 3.86 -1.14 -26.93
N LYS A 87 2.62 -1.62 -27.12
CA LYS A 87 1.61 -1.00 -27.99
C LYS A 87 0.38 -0.49 -27.24
N GLU A 88 0.34 -0.69 -25.93
CA GLU A 88 -0.77 -0.28 -25.07
C GLU A 88 -0.42 0.96 -24.27
N THR A 89 -1.47 1.66 -23.83
CA THR A 89 -1.36 2.79 -22.90
C THR A 89 -2.30 2.57 -21.73
N LEU A 90 -2.02 3.22 -20.60
CA LEU A 90 -2.91 3.19 -19.45
C LEU A 90 -4.33 3.64 -19.81
N ASP A 91 -4.46 4.72 -20.60
CA ASP A 91 -5.75 5.26 -21.03
C ASP A 91 -6.54 4.27 -21.88
N ASN A 92 -5.89 3.56 -22.80
CA ASN A 92 -6.56 2.55 -23.63
C ASN A 92 -7.09 1.39 -22.78
N LEU A 93 -6.28 0.91 -21.84
CA LEU A 93 -6.67 -0.15 -20.92
C LEU A 93 -7.82 0.28 -20.00
N ASN A 94 -7.72 1.48 -19.41
CA ASN A 94 -8.77 2.05 -18.56
C ASN A 94 -10.07 2.27 -19.32
N ASN A 95 -10.01 2.81 -20.54
CA ASN A 95 -11.19 2.97 -21.40
C ASN A 95 -11.84 1.62 -21.74
N THR A 96 -11.03 0.62 -22.10
CA THR A 96 -11.54 -0.73 -22.40
C THR A 96 -12.23 -1.35 -21.18
N ILE A 97 -11.60 -1.27 -20.00
CA ILE A 97 -12.17 -1.78 -18.74
C ILE A 97 -13.45 -1.01 -18.38
N TYR A 98 -13.45 0.31 -18.52
CA TYR A 98 -14.61 1.16 -18.27
C TYR A 98 -15.80 0.75 -19.16
N GLU A 99 -15.58 0.60 -20.47
CA GLU A 99 -16.63 0.18 -21.40
C GLU A 99 -17.18 -1.21 -21.07
N LEU A 100 -16.31 -2.14 -20.64
CA LEU A 100 -16.73 -3.47 -20.20
C LEU A 100 -17.57 -3.44 -18.92
N LEU A 101 -17.17 -2.63 -17.94
CA LEU A 101 -17.93 -2.40 -16.71
C LEU A 101 -19.33 -1.86 -17.06
N ILE A 102 -19.42 -0.80 -17.86
CA ILE A 102 -20.70 -0.20 -18.27
C ILE A 102 -21.57 -1.21 -19.04
N LYS A 103 -21.01 -1.94 -20.01
CA LYS A 103 -21.73 -2.97 -20.79
C LYS A 103 -22.23 -4.12 -19.92
N GLN A 104 -21.55 -4.46 -18.81
CA GLN A 104 -21.91 -5.58 -17.95
C GLN A 104 -22.97 -5.21 -16.90
N TYR A 105 -23.14 -3.93 -16.62
CA TYR A 105 -24.15 -3.43 -15.69
C TYR A 105 -25.19 -2.51 -16.37
N PRO A 106 -25.89 -2.96 -17.45
CA PRO A 106 -26.86 -2.12 -18.15
C PRO A 106 -28.14 -1.87 -17.35
N ASN A 107 -28.49 -2.79 -16.43
CA ASN A 107 -29.76 -2.81 -15.69
C ASN A 107 -29.59 -2.67 -14.17
N LYS A 108 -28.37 -2.45 -13.65
CA LYS A 108 -28.19 -2.08 -12.25
C LYS A 108 -28.17 -0.58 -12.19
N SER A 109 -29.06 0.02 -11.39
CA SER A 109 -29.06 1.48 -11.26
C SER A 109 -27.68 1.91 -10.79
N VAL A 110 -27.22 3.03 -11.34
CA VAL A 110 -26.04 3.79 -10.92
C VAL A 110 -26.11 4.15 -9.41
N GLU A 111 -27.24 3.87 -8.75
CA GLU A 111 -27.47 4.03 -7.31
C GLU A 111 -26.69 3.04 -6.44
N ASP A 112 -26.15 1.93 -6.98
CA ASP A 112 -25.34 0.98 -6.19
C ASP A 112 -23.83 1.27 -6.28
N PHE A 113 -23.35 1.84 -7.38
CA PHE A 113 -21.95 2.23 -7.54
C PHE A 113 -21.68 3.29 -8.62
N GLU A 114 -20.65 4.11 -8.39
CA GLU A 114 -20.15 5.12 -9.35
C GLU A 114 -18.86 4.62 -10.02
N ILE A 115 -18.79 4.67 -11.36
CA ILE A 115 -17.61 4.27 -12.13
C ILE A 115 -16.87 5.52 -12.66
N GLN A 116 -15.60 5.67 -12.32
CA GLN A 116 -14.76 6.77 -12.79
C GLN A 116 -13.84 6.35 -13.94
N ARG A 117 -13.94 7.04 -15.08
CA ARG A 117 -13.22 6.72 -16.32
C ARG A 117 -11.71 6.86 -16.23
N LYS A 118 -11.19 7.82 -15.45
CA LYS A 118 -9.75 8.15 -15.41
C LYS A 118 -8.90 7.11 -14.66
N ALA A 119 -9.49 6.37 -13.73
CA ALA A 119 -8.77 5.43 -12.86
C ALA A 119 -9.43 4.04 -12.78
N ALA A 120 -10.48 3.78 -13.59
CA ALA A 120 -11.32 2.59 -13.49
C ALA A 120 -11.73 2.28 -12.02
N THR A 121 -12.09 3.32 -11.27
CA THR A 121 -12.54 3.20 -9.87
C THR A 121 -14.03 2.90 -9.83
N VAL A 122 -14.43 1.95 -8.98
CA VAL A 122 -15.83 1.60 -8.68
C VAL A 122 -16.11 1.95 -7.23
N THR A 123 -17.00 2.90 -6.96
CA THR A 123 -17.37 3.31 -5.59
C THR A 123 -18.75 2.77 -5.23
N PHE A 124 -18.86 1.87 -4.25
CA PHE A 124 -20.14 1.36 -3.76
C PHE A 124 -20.91 2.40 -2.93
N VAL A 125 -22.08 2.85 -3.39
CA VAL A 125 -22.86 3.93 -2.74
C VAL A 125 -23.25 3.58 -1.30
N GLY A 126 -23.74 2.36 -1.06
CA GLY A 126 -24.22 1.97 0.27
C GLY A 126 -23.14 1.90 1.37
N THR A 127 -21.87 1.68 1.01
CA THR A 127 -20.76 1.53 1.98
C THR A 127 -19.69 2.60 1.86
N GLY A 128 -19.71 3.34 0.75
CA GLY A 128 -18.64 4.23 0.30
C GLY A 128 -17.30 3.51 0.13
N LEU A 129 -17.28 2.21 -0.14
CA LEU A 129 -16.07 1.47 -0.46
C LEU A 129 -15.66 1.81 -1.90
N SER A 130 -14.44 2.28 -2.11
CA SER A 130 -13.89 2.46 -3.45
C SER A 130 -13.00 1.26 -3.80
N VAL A 131 -13.18 0.75 -5.03
CA VAL A 131 -12.37 -0.32 -5.60
C VAL A 131 -11.63 0.23 -6.81
N ASP A 132 -10.31 0.26 -6.74
CA ASP A 132 -9.46 0.75 -7.81
C ASP A 132 -9.01 -0.43 -8.68
N ILE A 133 -9.38 -0.40 -9.95
CA ILE A 133 -9.01 -1.46 -10.90
C ILE A 133 -7.69 -1.08 -11.56
N VAL A 134 -6.66 -1.89 -11.32
CA VAL A 134 -5.32 -1.69 -11.88
C VAL A 134 -5.11 -2.65 -13.05
N PRO A 135 -5.09 -2.16 -14.30
CA PRO A 135 -4.80 -3.01 -15.45
C PRO A 135 -3.32 -3.43 -15.47
N VAL A 136 -3.08 -4.71 -15.70
CA VAL A 136 -1.75 -5.28 -15.89
C VAL A 136 -1.76 -6.16 -17.13
N ILE A 137 -0.88 -5.90 -18.08
CA ILE A 137 -0.68 -6.80 -19.21
C ILE A 137 0.12 -8.00 -18.72
N GLU A 138 -0.48 -9.19 -18.79
CA GLU A 138 0.08 -10.42 -18.24
C GLU A 138 1.36 -10.83 -18.96
N ASP A 139 2.37 -11.23 -18.19
CA ASP A 139 3.51 -11.96 -18.72
C ASP A 139 3.16 -13.46 -18.74
N GLU A 140 2.81 -13.96 -19.92
CA GLU A 140 2.39 -15.35 -20.11
C GLU A 140 3.43 -16.39 -19.68
N LYS A 141 4.72 -16.00 -19.61
CA LYS A 141 5.81 -16.90 -19.21
C LYS A 141 6.04 -16.93 -17.71
N ARG A 142 5.58 -15.93 -16.97
CA ARG A 142 5.84 -15.77 -15.53
C ARG A 142 4.51 -15.52 -14.79
N PRO A 143 3.86 -16.59 -14.28
CA PRO A 143 2.55 -16.46 -13.62
C PRO A 143 2.53 -15.39 -12.53
N GLY A 144 1.57 -14.47 -12.63
CA GLY A 144 1.41 -13.36 -11.68
C GLY A 144 2.33 -12.17 -11.91
N PHE A 145 3.28 -12.25 -12.84
CA PHE A 145 4.00 -11.09 -13.35
C PHE A 145 3.25 -10.45 -14.51
N GLY A 146 3.55 -9.19 -14.74
CA GLY A 146 3.06 -8.46 -15.89
C GLY A 146 3.60 -7.04 -15.90
N TRP A 147 2.98 -6.22 -16.73
CA TRP A 147 3.35 -4.83 -16.93
C TRP A 147 2.21 -3.92 -16.52
N GLN A 148 2.47 -3.06 -15.55
CA GLN A 148 1.61 -1.93 -15.20
C GLN A 148 2.15 -0.66 -15.86
N PHE A 149 1.31 0.36 -15.96
CA PHE A 149 1.68 1.66 -16.51
C PHE A 149 1.61 2.71 -15.42
N ASP A 150 2.62 3.57 -15.38
CA ASP A 150 2.65 4.71 -14.47
C ASP A 150 1.54 5.70 -14.80
N ILE A 151 0.82 6.17 -13.78
CA ILE A 151 -0.34 7.07 -13.96
C ILE A 151 0.04 8.49 -14.39
N HIS A 152 1.31 8.90 -14.29
CA HIS A 152 1.74 10.26 -14.63
C HIS A 152 2.47 10.33 -15.97
N ASP A 153 3.42 9.43 -16.20
CA ASP A 153 4.25 9.45 -17.41
C ASP A 153 3.94 8.31 -18.40
N GLY A 154 3.07 7.37 -18.01
CA GLY A 154 2.70 6.22 -18.84
C GLY A 154 3.82 5.21 -19.02
N SER A 155 4.94 5.33 -18.30
CA SER A 155 6.04 4.39 -18.39
C SER A 155 5.63 3.00 -17.93
N LYS A 156 6.16 1.98 -18.62
CA LYS A 156 5.84 0.59 -18.34
C LYS A 156 6.74 0.05 -17.24
N ILE A 157 6.15 -0.43 -16.15
CA ILE A 157 6.85 -0.97 -14.99
C ILE A 157 6.47 -2.44 -14.82
N GLN A 158 7.46 -3.32 -14.68
CA GLN A 158 7.19 -4.71 -14.38
C GLN A 158 6.66 -4.83 -12.93
N THR A 159 5.58 -5.59 -12.74
CA THR A 159 4.94 -5.77 -11.45
C THR A 159 4.56 -7.23 -11.18
N CYS A 160 4.34 -7.56 -9.91
CA CYS A 160 3.76 -8.82 -9.46
C CYS A 160 3.03 -8.58 -8.13
N ALA A 161 1.74 -8.29 -8.19
CA ALA A 161 0.94 -8.05 -6.98
C ALA A 161 0.97 -9.24 -5.99
N PRO A 162 0.87 -10.52 -6.41
CA PRO A 162 1.05 -11.65 -5.50
C PRO A 162 2.42 -11.67 -4.81
N CYS A 163 3.48 -11.27 -5.51
CA CYS A 163 4.84 -11.23 -4.96
C CYS A 163 4.97 -10.14 -3.90
N GLN A 164 4.40 -8.94 -4.12
CA GLN A 164 4.37 -7.87 -3.13
C GLN A 164 3.54 -8.23 -1.88
N ILE A 165 2.43 -8.96 -2.06
CA ILE A 165 1.64 -9.49 -0.95
C ILE A 165 2.47 -10.52 -0.16
N LYS A 166 3.16 -11.42 -0.87
CA LYS A 166 4.07 -12.41 -0.26
C LYS A 166 5.20 -11.72 0.52
N PHE A 167 5.81 -10.67 -0.03
CA PHE A 167 6.87 -9.92 0.63
C PHE A 167 6.45 -9.45 2.03
N VAL A 168 5.29 -8.79 2.14
CA VAL A 168 4.75 -8.32 3.43
C VAL A 168 4.34 -9.48 4.34
N ARG A 169 3.75 -10.54 3.78
CA ARG A 169 3.39 -11.75 4.54
C ARG A 169 4.62 -12.40 5.18
N ASP A 170 5.71 -12.50 4.44
CA ASP A 170 6.93 -13.16 4.90
C ASP A 170 7.59 -12.34 6.02
N ARG A 171 7.58 -11.00 5.96
CA ARG A 171 8.01 -10.15 7.07
C ARG A 171 7.08 -10.27 8.28
N LYS A 172 5.76 -10.39 8.08
CA LYS A 172 4.81 -10.72 9.15
C LYS A 172 5.07 -12.07 9.81
N ASN A 173 5.64 -13.03 9.08
CA ASN A 173 5.97 -14.35 9.63
C ASN A 173 7.29 -14.31 10.43
N GLN A 174 8.22 -13.43 10.05
CA GLN A 174 9.42 -13.14 10.83
C GLN A 174 9.08 -12.30 12.07
N ASP A 175 8.12 -11.38 11.97
CA ASP A 175 7.70 -10.48 13.03
C ASP A 175 6.17 -10.38 13.07
N SER A 176 5.56 -10.96 14.11
CA SER A 176 4.11 -10.96 14.28
C SER A 176 3.49 -9.56 14.35
N ASP A 177 4.27 -8.55 14.77
CA ASP A 177 3.82 -7.16 14.89
C ASP A 177 4.16 -6.30 13.66
N PHE A 178 4.79 -6.86 12.61
CA PHE A 178 5.21 -6.11 11.43
C PHE A 178 4.07 -5.29 10.80
N ARG A 179 2.89 -5.89 10.67
CA ARG A 179 1.71 -5.20 10.12
C ARG A 179 1.18 -4.08 11.03
N ALA A 180 1.34 -4.23 12.34
CA ALA A 180 0.99 -3.18 13.31
C ALA A 180 1.98 -2.02 13.18
N LEU A 181 3.28 -2.29 13.08
CA LEU A 181 4.31 -1.28 12.82
C LEU A 181 4.05 -0.51 11.51
N VAL A 182 3.68 -1.21 10.43
CA VAL A 182 3.28 -0.55 9.17
C VAL A 182 2.10 0.40 9.38
N ARG A 183 1.07 -0.01 10.13
CA ARG A 183 -0.08 0.86 10.41
C ARG A 183 0.27 2.05 11.31
N LEU A 184 1.13 1.86 12.31
CA LEU A 184 1.66 2.96 13.14
C LEU A 184 2.41 3.99 12.27
N ALA A 185 3.32 3.52 11.43
CA ALA A 185 4.07 4.39 10.51
C ALA A 185 3.18 5.09 9.48
N LYS A 186 2.18 4.40 8.92
CA LYS A 186 1.18 5.04 8.06
C LYS A 186 0.37 6.08 8.82
N LYS A 187 0.01 5.82 10.08
CA LYS A 187 -0.76 6.77 10.89
C LYS A 187 0.05 8.02 11.19
N TRP A 188 1.30 7.87 11.61
CA TRP A 188 2.24 8.97 11.77
C TRP A 188 2.37 9.79 10.48
N ARG A 189 2.67 9.13 9.35
CA ARG A 189 2.80 9.77 8.03
C ARG A 189 1.56 10.59 7.67
N ASN A 190 0.36 10.03 7.91
CA ASN A 190 -0.90 10.71 7.64
C ASN A 190 -1.11 11.92 8.58
N HIS A 191 -0.79 11.79 9.87
CA HIS A 191 -0.97 12.86 10.85
C HIS A 191 0.01 14.03 10.62
N ALA A 192 1.26 13.72 10.27
CA ALA A 192 2.29 14.68 9.90
C ALA A 192 2.15 15.20 8.46
N GLU A 193 1.10 14.81 7.74
CA GLU A 193 0.77 15.25 6.37
C GLU A 193 1.89 15.03 5.32
N ILE A 194 2.72 14.01 5.51
CA ILE A 194 3.91 13.73 4.66
C ILE A 194 3.50 12.99 3.38
N LYS A 195 2.79 13.68 2.48
CA LYS A 195 2.23 13.12 1.24
C LYS A 195 3.23 12.40 0.31
N PRO A 196 4.51 12.81 0.18
CA PRO A 196 5.48 12.15 -0.70
C PRO A 196 5.85 10.74 -0.23
N LEU A 197 5.87 10.48 1.07
CA LEU A 197 6.20 9.15 1.61
C LEU A 197 5.02 8.19 1.43
N LYS A 198 5.07 7.35 0.39
CA LYS A 198 4.00 6.40 0.06
C LYS A 198 4.00 5.18 1.00
N SER A 199 2.82 4.57 1.16
CA SER A 199 2.62 3.39 2.01
C SER A 199 3.56 2.23 1.68
N PHE A 200 3.84 2.00 0.39
CA PHE A 200 4.75 0.92 0.00
C PHE A 200 6.20 1.23 0.41
N ALA A 201 6.66 2.48 0.28
CA ALA A 201 7.97 2.89 0.78
C ALA A 201 8.10 2.68 2.30
N ILE A 202 7.05 2.96 3.08
CA ILE A 202 7.00 2.65 4.53
C ILE A 202 7.17 1.14 4.78
N GLU A 203 6.44 0.29 4.04
CA GLU A 203 6.55 -1.17 4.15
C GLU A 203 7.98 -1.65 3.87
N LEU A 204 8.65 -1.07 2.88
CA LEU A 204 10.02 -1.40 2.48
C LEU A 204 11.07 -0.91 3.49
N ILE A 205 10.96 0.32 4.00
CA ILE A 205 11.85 0.84 5.05
C ILE A 205 11.72 0.00 6.32
N LEU A 206 10.50 -0.33 6.76
CA LEU A 206 10.29 -1.21 7.92
C LEU A 206 10.87 -2.61 7.70
N ALA A 207 10.74 -3.17 6.49
CA ALA A 207 11.33 -4.45 6.16
C ALA A 207 12.87 -4.41 6.21
N HIS A 208 13.47 -3.30 5.77
CA HIS A 208 14.91 -3.07 5.86
C HIS A 208 15.37 -2.95 7.32
N VAL A 209 14.69 -2.14 8.14
CA VAL A 209 15.00 -2.01 9.57
C VAL A 209 14.83 -3.33 10.32
N LEU A 210 13.80 -4.12 10.01
CA LEU A 210 13.61 -5.46 10.56
C LEU A 210 14.78 -6.39 10.22
N ALA A 211 15.27 -6.36 8.97
CA ALA A 211 16.40 -7.18 8.56
C ALA A 211 17.70 -6.78 9.27
N ALA A 212 17.92 -5.49 9.50
CA ALA A 212 19.12 -4.97 10.15
C ALA A 212 19.11 -5.15 11.68
N GLN A 213 17.94 -5.04 12.32
CA GLN A 213 17.85 -4.90 13.78
C GLN A 213 17.05 -6.03 14.47
N GLY A 214 16.36 -6.88 13.71
CA GLY A 214 15.52 -7.95 14.24
C GLY A 214 14.23 -7.47 14.90
N ASN A 215 13.57 -8.39 15.61
CA ASN A 215 12.23 -8.22 16.19
C ASN A 215 12.20 -8.31 17.73
N SER A 216 13.35 -8.39 18.40
CA SER A 216 13.44 -8.66 19.84
C SER A 216 13.03 -7.49 20.74
N ARG A 217 13.01 -6.27 20.19
CA ARG A 217 12.64 -5.04 20.90
C ARG A 217 11.12 -4.86 20.98
N SER A 218 10.65 -4.01 21.90
CA SER A 218 9.22 -3.66 21.98
C SER A 218 8.71 -3.05 20.66
N ILE A 219 7.39 -3.07 20.46
CA ILE A 219 6.75 -2.42 19.31
C ILE A 219 7.09 -0.93 19.31
N GLU A 220 7.03 -0.28 20.48
CA GLU A 220 7.39 1.13 20.62
C GLU A 220 8.83 1.41 20.15
N GLN A 221 9.79 0.62 20.65
CA GLN A 221 11.20 0.82 20.29
C GLN A 221 11.42 0.55 18.80
N ARG A 222 10.75 -0.45 18.20
CA ARG A 222 10.86 -0.72 16.76
C ARG A 222 10.25 0.40 15.91
N PHE A 223 9.15 1.00 16.35
CA PHE A 223 8.60 2.20 15.72
C PHE A 223 9.58 3.39 15.81
N ARG A 224 10.19 3.62 16.99
CA ARG A 224 11.25 4.63 17.16
C ARG A 224 12.46 4.34 16.28
N ASN A 225 12.86 3.08 16.12
CA ASN A 225 13.98 2.71 15.24
C ASN A 225 13.67 2.99 13.77
N PHE A 226 12.41 2.86 13.34
CA PHE A 226 11.98 3.27 12.00
C PHE A 226 12.14 4.78 11.79
N LEU A 227 11.67 5.60 12.74
CA LEU A 227 11.83 7.06 12.67
C LEU A 227 13.32 7.45 12.70
N LEU A 228 14.08 6.84 13.60
CA LEU A 228 15.52 7.07 13.75
C LEU A 228 16.28 6.73 12.48
N TYR A 229 15.96 5.60 11.83
CA TYR A 229 16.60 5.21 10.58
C TYR A 229 16.40 6.29 9.51
N ILE A 230 15.17 6.81 9.36
CA ILE A 230 14.89 7.89 8.40
C ILE A 230 15.69 9.15 8.75
N ALA A 231 15.67 9.56 10.02
CA ALA A 231 16.37 10.76 10.50
C ALA A 231 17.90 10.66 10.30
N GLN A 232 18.51 9.55 10.71
CA GLN A 232 19.97 9.38 10.68
C GLN A 232 20.51 9.12 9.28
N SER A 233 19.88 8.22 8.52
CA SER A 233 20.35 7.91 7.15
C SER A 233 20.08 9.05 6.17
N GLY A 234 19.13 9.93 6.52
CA GLY A 234 18.57 10.91 5.60
C GLY A 234 17.92 10.28 4.37
N LEU A 235 17.65 8.96 4.35
CA LEU A 235 17.22 8.19 3.17
C LEU A 235 18.17 8.32 1.97
N LYS A 236 19.47 8.54 2.21
CA LYS A 236 20.49 8.66 1.16
C LYS A 236 21.08 7.32 0.73
N GLU A 237 21.01 6.32 1.60
CA GLU A 237 21.51 4.98 1.30
C GLU A 237 20.47 4.19 0.50
N GLN A 238 20.94 3.45 -0.51
CA GLN A 238 20.08 2.59 -1.30
C GLN A 238 19.57 1.42 -0.44
N ILE A 239 18.24 1.26 -0.39
CA ILE A 239 17.61 0.08 0.19
C ILE A 239 17.37 -0.96 -0.90
N SER A 240 17.84 -2.19 -0.65
CA SER A 240 17.58 -3.37 -1.47
C SER A 240 17.26 -4.59 -0.61
N PHE A 241 16.75 -5.65 -1.23
CA PHE A 241 16.27 -6.84 -0.56
C PHE A 241 16.87 -8.12 -1.14
N PRO A 242 16.95 -9.23 -0.37
CA PRO A 242 17.39 -10.52 -0.89
C PRO A 242 16.56 -11.04 -2.08
N GLU A 243 15.32 -10.56 -2.24
CA GLU A 243 14.47 -10.86 -3.39
C GLU A 243 14.93 -10.20 -4.70
N ASN A 244 15.74 -9.14 -4.63
CA ASN A 244 16.23 -8.46 -5.82
C ASN A 244 17.26 -9.30 -6.57
N ASN A 245 17.09 -9.38 -7.89
CA ASN A 245 17.99 -10.10 -8.80
C ASN A 245 18.47 -9.18 -9.93
N PRO A 246 19.66 -9.42 -10.53
CA PRO A 246 20.13 -8.69 -11.69
C PRO A 246 19.17 -8.78 -12.90
N PRO A 247 19.19 -7.79 -13.82
CA PRO A 247 19.99 -6.57 -13.75
C PRO A 247 19.45 -5.57 -12.71
N PHE A 248 20.37 -4.80 -12.10
CA PHE A 248 20.02 -3.74 -11.15
C PHE A 248 19.99 -2.39 -11.85
N GLY A 249 19.04 -1.53 -11.46
CA GLY A 249 18.95 -0.18 -11.98
C GLY A 249 20.07 0.71 -11.44
N THR A 250 20.40 1.76 -12.17
CA THR A 250 21.24 2.86 -11.68
C THR A 250 20.35 4.09 -11.59
N PHE A 251 20.30 4.68 -10.40
CA PHE A 251 19.39 5.79 -10.09
C PHE A 251 20.20 6.99 -9.58
N SER A 252 19.80 8.18 -10.00
CA SER A 252 20.30 9.45 -9.46
C SER A 252 19.25 10.14 -8.57
N ASP A 253 18.16 9.44 -8.25
CA ASP A 253 17.07 9.97 -7.45
C ASP A 253 17.55 10.24 -6.01
N PRO A 254 16.99 11.27 -5.32
CA PRO A 254 17.36 11.60 -3.95
C PRO A 254 17.16 10.46 -2.94
N VAL A 255 16.19 9.58 -3.20
CA VAL A 255 15.90 8.40 -2.39
C VAL A 255 15.80 7.18 -3.30
N VAL A 256 16.56 6.13 -2.99
CA VAL A 256 16.58 4.90 -3.78
C VAL A 256 16.14 3.72 -2.92
N ILE A 257 14.93 3.22 -3.20
CA ILE A 257 14.40 1.99 -2.61
C ILE A 257 13.98 1.07 -3.75
N LEU A 258 14.68 -0.04 -3.92
CA LEU A 258 14.37 -0.97 -5.00
C LEU A 258 13.04 -1.69 -4.73
N ASP A 259 12.21 -1.82 -5.77
CA ASP A 259 11.07 -2.73 -5.72
C ASP A 259 11.59 -4.17 -5.56
N PRO A 260 11.18 -4.93 -4.53
CA PRO A 260 11.64 -6.31 -4.34
C PRO A 260 11.26 -7.25 -5.49
N VAL A 261 10.33 -6.86 -6.37
CA VAL A 261 9.92 -7.62 -7.56
C VAL A 261 10.72 -7.25 -8.80
N TYR A 262 11.09 -5.98 -8.96
CA TYR A 262 11.71 -5.47 -10.18
C TYR A 262 12.88 -4.55 -9.85
N SER A 263 14.10 -5.10 -9.90
CA SER A 263 15.34 -4.43 -9.49
C SER A 263 15.75 -3.22 -10.35
N LEU A 264 15.06 -2.99 -11.48
CA LEU A 264 15.20 -1.80 -12.33
C LEU A 264 14.19 -0.69 -11.96
N ASN A 265 13.35 -0.91 -10.95
CA ASN A 265 12.38 0.08 -10.47
C ASN A 265 12.76 0.62 -9.10
N ASN A 266 12.88 1.95 -9.02
CA ASN A 266 13.00 2.67 -7.75
C ASN A 266 11.60 3.12 -7.31
N VAL A 267 11.07 2.57 -6.23
CA VAL A 267 9.71 2.89 -5.75
C VAL A 267 9.57 4.32 -5.22
N THR A 268 10.71 4.99 -4.98
CA THR A 268 10.78 6.38 -4.48
C THR A 268 11.31 7.36 -5.52
N SER A 269 11.32 7.00 -6.81
CA SER A 269 11.81 7.85 -7.92
C SER A 269 11.16 9.24 -7.98
N ARG A 270 9.95 9.38 -7.42
CA ARG A 270 9.20 10.64 -7.41
C ARG A 270 9.48 11.55 -6.22
N ILE A 271 10.28 11.10 -5.25
CA ILE A 271 10.62 11.92 -4.08
C ILE A 271 11.74 12.88 -4.49
N SER A 272 11.42 14.17 -4.55
CA SER A 272 12.41 15.22 -4.77
C SER A 272 13.33 15.40 -3.57
N GLU A 273 14.45 16.11 -3.75
CA GLU A 273 15.40 16.38 -2.67
C GLU A 273 14.77 17.26 -1.57
N ALA A 274 13.86 18.16 -1.94
CA ALA A 274 13.10 18.97 -0.98
C ALA A 274 12.16 18.09 -0.15
N GLU A 275 11.35 17.26 -0.81
CA GLU A 275 10.43 16.32 -0.13
C GLU A 275 11.19 15.31 0.74
N ARG A 276 12.38 14.84 0.30
CA ARG A 276 13.25 13.99 1.13
C ARG A 276 13.62 14.69 2.42
N ARG A 277 14.04 15.97 2.36
CA ARG A 277 14.39 16.75 3.56
C ARG A 277 13.20 16.95 4.49
N GLU A 278 12.02 17.19 3.93
CA GLU A 278 10.76 17.29 4.70
C GLU A 278 10.45 15.97 5.44
N ILE A 279 10.56 14.83 4.74
CA ILE A 279 10.39 13.50 5.35
C ILE A 279 11.37 13.29 6.51
N VAL A 280 12.65 13.63 6.30
CA VAL A 280 13.72 13.46 7.29
C VAL A 280 13.48 14.34 8.51
N ALA A 281 13.17 15.62 8.32
CA ALA A 281 12.88 16.54 9.42
C ALA A 281 11.64 16.11 10.22
N ALA A 282 10.58 15.65 9.55
CA ALA A 282 9.39 15.15 10.23
C ALA A 282 9.66 13.85 11.01
N ALA A 283 10.55 12.98 10.51
CA ALA A 283 10.94 11.76 11.21
C ALA A 283 11.83 12.06 12.43
N GLU A 284 12.73 13.04 12.32
CA GLU A 284 13.56 13.53 13.43
C GLU A 284 12.69 14.10 14.55
N ALA A 285 11.79 15.03 14.23
CA ALA A 285 10.85 15.60 15.20
C ALA A 285 9.99 14.51 15.88
N ALA A 286 9.39 13.60 15.10
CA ALA A 286 8.60 12.52 15.67
C ALA A 286 9.43 11.53 16.50
N TRP A 287 10.71 11.32 16.16
CA TRP A 287 11.61 10.50 16.95
C TRP A 287 11.89 11.17 18.30
N GLU A 288 12.20 12.47 18.32
CA GLU A 288 12.41 13.23 19.56
C GLU A 288 11.16 13.20 20.45
N THR A 289 9.98 13.51 19.88
CA THR A 289 8.70 13.43 20.59
C THR A 289 8.43 12.02 21.14
N ALA A 290 8.72 10.96 20.38
CA ALA A 290 8.54 9.58 20.83
C ALA A 290 9.50 9.19 21.96
N ASN A 291 10.73 9.71 21.93
CA ASN A 291 11.70 9.50 23.01
C ASN A 291 11.22 10.20 24.29
N PHE A 292 10.75 11.44 24.18
CA PHE A 292 10.20 12.19 25.30
C PHE A 292 8.96 11.51 25.87
N ALA A 293 7.98 11.15 25.04
CA ALA A 293 6.76 10.44 25.46
C ALA A 293 7.07 9.13 26.21
N SER A 294 8.07 8.38 25.74
CA SER A 294 8.53 7.14 26.35
C SER A 294 9.18 7.36 27.72
N ALA A 295 10.02 8.40 27.83
CA ALA A 295 10.71 8.75 29.07
C ALA A 295 9.73 9.25 30.14
N GLU A 296 8.81 10.14 29.74
CA GLU A 296 7.84 10.78 30.64
C GLU A 296 6.59 9.93 30.93
N ASN A 297 6.41 8.79 30.25
CA ASN A 297 5.20 7.95 30.37
C ASN A 297 3.91 8.68 29.95
N ASP A 298 3.97 9.56 28.96
CA ASP A 298 2.87 10.46 28.65
C ASP A 298 2.15 10.08 27.35
N ASN A 299 0.92 9.58 27.50
CA ASN A 299 0.05 9.24 26.38
C ASN A 299 -0.49 10.45 25.63
N GLU A 300 -0.52 11.64 26.23
CA GLU A 300 -0.90 12.87 25.53
C GLU A 300 0.17 13.27 24.53
N VAL A 301 1.46 13.10 24.87
CA VAL A 301 2.57 13.34 23.93
C VAL A 301 2.49 12.38 22.73
N TRP A 302 2.08 11.12 22.94
CA TRP A 302 1.86 10.19 21.81
C TRP A 302 0.76 10.63 20.84
N LYS A 303 -0.19 11.47 21.27
CA LYS A 303 -1.20 12.06 20.38
C LYS A 303 -0.60 13.08 19.41
N GLU A 304 0.55 13.67 19.71
CA GLU A 304 1.27 14.54 18.75
C GLU A 304 1.81 13.76 17.55
N ILE A 305 2.03 12.45 17.71
CA ILE A 305 2.54 11.58 16.64
C ILE A 305 1.39 10.88 15.92
N PHE A 306 0.40 10.39 16.66
CA PHE A 306 -0.66 9.53 16.14
C PHE A 306 -2.03 10.21 16.00
N GLY A 307 -2.14 11.45 16.46
CA GLY A 307 -3.36 12.24 16.49
C GLY A 307 -4.27 11.92 17.68
N PRO A 308 -5.38 12.67 17.82
CA PRO A 308 -6.22 12.69 19.04
C PRO A 308 -6.96 11.37 19.33
N ARG A 309 -7.00 10.43 18.37
CA ARG A 309 -7.62 9.12 18.56
C ARG A 309 -6.66 8.08 19.15
N PHE A 310 -5.41 8.44 19.43
CA PHE A 310 -4.49 7.54 20.12
C PHE A 310 -5.06 7.17 21.50
N LYS A 311 -5.21 5.87 21.73
CA LYS A 311 -5.61 5.28 23.01
C LYS A 311 -5.09 3.86 23.15
N THR A 312 -4.74 3.50 24.38
CA THR A 312 -4.10 2.22 24.74
C THR A 312 -5.03 1.27 25.51
N GLU A 313 -6.19 1.79 25.90
CA GLU A 313 -7.30 1.09 26.56
C GLU A 313 -8.64 1.79 26.20
N ASP A 314 -9.76 1.29 26.73
CA ASP A 314 -11.10 1.85 26.48
C ASP A 314 -11.46 3.02 27.39
#